data_AF-A0A3D0TRZ1-F1
#
_entry.id   AF-A0A3D0TRZ1-F1
#
_cell.length_a   1.000
_cell.length_b   1.000
_cell.length_c   1.000
_cell.angle_alpha   90.00
_cell.angle_beta   90.00
_cell.angle_gamma   90.00
#
_symmetry.space_group_name_H-M   'P 1'
#
loop_
_entity.id
_entity.type
_entity.pdbx_description
1 polymer ?
#
loop_
_entity_poly.entity_id
_entity_poly.type
_entity_poly.pdbx_seq_one_letter_code
_entity_poly.pdbx_strand_id
1 'polypeptide(L)'
;MKNMDNKSKALEFLRIPRASFYYQSILEEKDKKLKTDIENVWVKHLGYGGERLAIELQINEKRIRRVMKKFGLRPPRGRKRPRKSRWNDNG
;
A
#
# COMPACT_ATOMS: atom_id res chain seq x y z
N MET A 1 43.51 6.79 3.72
CA MET A 1 42.13 6.28 3.90
C MET A 1 41.80 5.39 2.71
N LYS A 2 41.26 4.17 2.91
CA LYS A 2 40.84 3.33 1.78
C LYS A 2 39.60 3.96 1.14
N ASN A 3 39.69 4.31 -0.14
CA ASN A 3 38.55 4.79 -0.93
C ASN A 3 37.44 3.73 -0.89
N MET A 4 36.40 4.04 -0.11
CA MET A 4 35.22 3.19 0.12
C MET A 4 34.19 3.37 -1.00
N ASP A 5 34.56 4.13 -2.02
CA ASP A 5 33.74 4.53 -3.16
C ASP A 5 33.35 3.33 -4.05
N ASN A 6 34.09 2.22 -3.94
CA ASN A 6 33.78 0.99 -4.65
C ASN A 6 32.81 0.11 -3.84
N LYS A 7 31.56 0.01 -4.32
CA LYS A 7 30.47 -0.82 -3.76
C LYS A 7 30.93 -2.25 -3.43
N SER A 8 31.78 -2.85 -4.26
CA SER A 8 32.30 -4.20 -4.02
C SER A 8 33.14 -4.31 -2.75
N LYS A 9 34.02 -3.33 -2.47
CA LYS A 9 34.88 -3.33 -1.28
C LYS A 9 34.07 -3.06 0.00
N ALA A 10 33.07 -2.20 -0.09
CA ALA A 10 32.15 -1.94 1.02
C ALA A 10 31.36 -3.21 1.40
N LEU A 11 30.86 -3.96 0.41
CA LEU A 11 30.13 -5.21 0.63
C LEU A 11 31.01 -6.32 1.22
N GLU A 12 32.26 -6.42 0.79
CA GLU A 12 33.24 -7.34 1.37
C GLU A 12 33.52 -7.00 2.83
N PHE A 13 33.70 -5.72 3.15
CA PHE A 13 33.86 -5.25 4.53
C PHE A 13 32.64 -5.58 5.40
N LEU A 14 31.43 -5.36 4.87
CA LEU A 14 30.16 -5.64 5.54
C LEU A 14 29.79 -7.14 5.55
N ARG A 15 30.58 -8.00 4.89
CA ARG A 15 30.31 -9.45 4.71
C ARG A 15 28.94 -9.76 4.08
N ILE A 16 28.46 -8.88 3.20
CA ILE A 16 27.20 -9.06 2.47
C ILE A 16 27.52 -9.63 1.07
N PRO A 17 26.89 -10.74 0.65
CA PRO A 17 27.06 -11.25 -0.71
C PRO A 17 26.60 -10.24 -1.77
N ARG A 18 27.39 -10.06 -2.83
CA ARG A 18 27.05 -9.14 -3.94
C ARG A 18 25.69 -9.47 -4.57
N ALA A 19 25.37 -10.75 -4.71
CA ALA A 19 24.08 -11.21 -5.24
C ALA A 19 22.90 -10.73 -4.38
N SER A 20 23.05 -10.70 -3.05
CA SER A 20 22.02 -10.21 -2.15
C SER A 20 21.86 -8.69 -2.24
N PHE A 21 22.96 -7.95 -2.39
CA PHE A 21 22.91 -6.49 -2.56
C PHE A 21 22.18 -6.06 -3.84
N TYR A 22 22.38 -6.79 -4.93
CA TYR A 22 21.71 -6.51 -6.20
C TYR A 22 20.32 -7.16 -6.33
N TYR A 23 19.96 -8.06 -5.41
CA TYR A 23 18.67 -8.72 -5.46
C TYR A 23 17.55 -7.72 -5.17
N GLN A 24 16.65 -7.54 -6.14
CA GLN A 24 15.42 -6.80 -5.96
C GLN A 24 14.22 -7.75 -6.02
N SER A 25 13.34 -7.66 -5.03
CA SER A 25 12.15 -8.49 -5.00
C SER A 25 11.11 -7.96 -5.99
N ILE A 26 10.85 -8.74 -7.05
CA ILE A 26 9.79 -8.48 -8.03
C ILE A 26 8.42 -8.32 -7.35
N LEU A 27 8.22 -9.04 -6.23
CA LEU A 27 6.99 -8.98 -5.47
C LEU A 27 6.75 -7.60 -4.87
N GLU A 28 7.82 -6.92 -4.43
CA GLU A 28 7.71 -5.61 -3.82
C GLU A 28 7.31 -4.55 -4.84
N GLU A 29 7.84 -4.62 -6.05
CA GLU A 29 7.45 -3.75 -7.16
C GLU A 29 5.97 -3.95 -7.52
N LYS A 30 5.52 -5.21 -7.63
CA LYS A 30 4.11 -5.55 -7.87
C LYS A 30 3.19 -5.03 -6.76
N ASP A 31 3.63 -5.14 -5.51
CA ASP A 31 2.89 -4.63 -4.35
C ASP A 31 2.79 -3.10 -4.36
N LYS A 32 3.88 -2.41 -4.73
CA LYS A 32 3.91 -0.94 -4.88
C LYS A 32 2.94 -0.48 -5.96
N LYS A 33 2.91 -1.15 -7.11
CA LYS A 33 1.94 -0.87 -8.16
C LYS A 33 0.50 -1.07 -7.69
N LEU A 34 0.22 -2.20 -7.04
CA LEU A 34 -1.12 -2.50 -6.52
C LEU A 34 -1.57 -1.49 -5.45
N LYS A 35 -0.65 -0.98 -4.63
CA LYS A 35 -0.95 0.11 -3.69
C LYS A 35 -1.50 1.33 -4.45
N THR A 36 -0.79 1.78 -5.49
CA THR A 36 -1.21 2.94 -6.29
C THR A 36 -2.56 2.70 -6.96
N ASP A 37 -2.80 1.49 -7.47
CA ASP A 37 -4.09 1.13 -8.07
C ASP A 37 -5.24 1.20 -7.04
N ILE A 38 -5.02 0.71 -5.81
CA ILE A 38 -6.00 0.81 -4.70
C ILE A 38 -6.29 2.28 -4.35
N GLU A 39 -5.25 3.11 -4.24
CA GLU A 39 -5.41 4.54 -3.96
C GLU A 39 -6.23 5.24 -5.06
N ASN A 40 -5.97 4.92 -6.33
CA ASN A 40 -6.74 5.43 -7.46
C ASN A 40 -8.21 4.99 -7.42
N VAL A 41 -8.50 3.76 -7.00
CA VAL A 41 -9.89 3.31 -6.79
C VAL A 41 -10.55 4.12 -5.68
N TRP A 42 -9.87 4.38 -4.58
CA TRP A 42 -10.43 5.18 -3.47
C TRP A 42 -10.72 6.63 -3.82
N VAL A 43 -10.04 7.21 -4.81
CA VAL A 43 -10.37 8.54 -5.34
C VAL A 43 -11.77 8.55 -5.96
N LYS A 44 -12.14 7.47 -6.68
CA LYS A 44 -13.45 7.34 -7.34
C LYS A 44 -14.53 6.77 -6.40
N HIS A 45 -14.14 5.81 -5.56
CA HIS A 45 -15.01 5.00 -4.72
C HIS A 45 -14.50 4.96 -3.28
N LEU A 46 -14.88 6.01 -2.53
CA LEU A 46 -14.55 6.12 -1.11
C LEU A 46 -15.10 4.94 -0.31
N GLY A 47 -14.31 4.44 0.65
CA GLY A 47 -14.75 3.39 1.58
C GLY A 47 -14.77 1.97 1.02
N TYR A 48 -14.28 1.72 -0.19
CA TYR A 48 -14.15 0.35 -0.71
C TYR A 48 -13.17 -0.47 0.13
N GLY A 49 -13.66 -1.56 0.72
CA GLY A 49 -12.86 -2.55 1.43
C GLY A 49 -12.21 -3.57 0.48
N GLY A 50 -11.49 -4.55 1.06
CA GLY A 50 -10.74 -5.55 0.29
C GLY A 50 -11.58 -6.29 -0.76
N GLU A 51 -12.79 -6.71 -0.41
CA GLU A 51 -13.70 -7.43 -1.30
C GLU A 51 -14.16 -6.58 -2.49
N ARG A 52 -14.54 -5.32 -2.25
CA ARG A 52 -14.96 -4.40 -3.31
C ARG A 52 -13.80 -4.02 -4.23
N LEU A 53 -12.62 -3.81 -3.66
CA LEU A 53 -11.38 -3.60 -4.43
C LEU A 53 -11.04 -4.83 -5.30
N ALA A 54 -11.30 -6.03 -4.81
CA ALA A 54 -11.05 -7.27 -5.55
C ALA A 54 -11.92 -7.39 -6.80
N ILE A 55 -13.19 -7.01 -6.69
CA ILE A 55 -14.14 -7.00 -7.81
C ILE A 55 -13.72 -5.92 -8.82
N GLU A 56 -13.48 -4.70 -8.36
CA GLU A 56 -13.14 -3.54 -9.21
C GLU A 56 -11.83 -3.75 -9.98
N LEU A 57 -10.78 -4.22 -9.29
CA LEU A 57 -9.47 -4.45 -9.89
C LEU A 57 -9.34 -5.82 -10.55
N GLN A 58 -10.36 -6.68 -10.44
CA GLN A 58 -10.34 -8.09 -10.88
C GLN A 58 -9.12 -8.87 -10.36
N ILE A 59 -8.72 -8.59 -9.12
CA ILE A 59 -7.56 -9.20 -8.45
C ILE A 59 -8.04 -9.97 -7.23
N ASN A 60 -7.42 -11.12 -6.97
CA ASN A 60 -7.71 -11.92 -5.79
C ASN A 60 -7.59 -11.09 -4.49
N GLU A 61 -8.64 -11.12 -3.68
CA GLU A 61 -8.75 -10.40 -2.43
C GLU A 61 -7.58 -10.65 -1.46
N LYS A 62 -7.01 -11.87 -1.43
CA LYS A 62 -5.86 -12.19 -0.57
C LYS A 62 -4.65 -11.29 -0.88
N ARG A 63 -4.42 -11.00 -2.17
CA ARG A 63 -3.32 -10.11 -2.61
C ARG A 63 -3.57 -8.68 -2.15
N ILE A 64 -4.80 -8.20 -2.29
CA ILE A 64 -5.21 -6.86 -1.85
C ILE A 64 -5.08 -6.74 -0.33
N ARG A 65 -5.62 -7.69 0.44
CA ARG A 65 -5.49 -7.72 1.91
C ARG A 65 -4.03 -7.72 2.35
N ARG A 66 -3.16 -8.47 1.66
CA ARG A 66 -1.72 -8.46 1.94
C ARG A 66 -1.11 -7.08 1.71
N VAL A 67 -1.39 -6.44 0.57
CA VAL A 67 -0.87 -5.10 0.25
C VAL A 67 -1.41 -4.05 1.22
N MET A 68 -2.71 -4.09 1.54
CA MET A 68 -3.30 -3.21 2.54
C MET A 68 -2.62 -3.37 3.91
N LYS A 69 -2.38 -4.61 4.37
CA LYS A 69 -1.68 -4.85 5.63
C LYS A 69 -0.22 -4.38 5.59
N LYS A 70 0.49 -4.67 4.49
CA LYS A 70 1.92 -4.32 4.30
C LYS A 70 2.17 -2.81 4.32
N PHE A 71 1.28 -2.03 3.71
CA PHE A 71 1.41 -0.57 3.62
C PHE A 71 0.50 0.19 4.61
N GLY A 72 -0.17 -0.51 5.52
CA GLY A 72 -1.06 0.13 6.52
C GLY A 72 -2.28 0.83 5.91
N LEU A 73 -2.71 0.45 4.71
CA LEU A 73 -3.80 1.10 4.00
C LEU A 73 -5.15 0.74 4.65
N ARG A 74 -6.00 1.75 4.82
CA ARG A 74 -7.38 1.57 5.31
C ARG A 74 -8.33 2.35 4.42
N PRO A 75 -9.54 1.84 4.16
CA PRO A 75 -10.52 2.55 3.34
C PRO A 75 -10.79 3.95 3.91
N PRO A 76 -10.70 5.01 3.10
CA PRO A 76 -10.98 6.35 3.57
C PRO A 76 -12.44 6.46 3.98
N ARG A 77 -12.65 7.07 5.15
CA ARG A 77 -14.00 7.34 5.66
C ARG A 77 -14.47 8.67 5.08
N GLY A 78 -15.62 8.67 4.40
CA GLY A 78 -16.28 9.89 3.97
C GLY A 78 -16.73 10.76 5.15
N ARG A 79 -16.94 12.06 4.90
CA ARG A 79 -17.47 13.00 5.89
C ARG A 79 -18.89 12.56 6.28
N LYS A 80 -19.09 12.24 7.57
CA LYS A 80 -20.45 11.97 8.08
C LYS A 80 -21.25 13.27 8.04
N ARG A 81 -22.43 13.24 7.40
CA ARG A 81 -23.38 14.36 7.50
C ARG A 81 -23.93 14.40 8.93
N PRO A 82 -24.04 15.58 9.57
CA PRO A 82 -24.68 15.68 10.87
C PRO A 82 -26.13 15.19 10.73
N ARG A 83 -26.56 14.32 11.65
CA ARG A 83 -27.95 13.87 11.71
C ARG A 83 -28.78 15.02 12.29
N LYS A 84 -29.88 15.41 11.63
CA LYS A 84 -30.82 16.40 12.18
C LYS A 84 -31.36 15.84 13.50
N SER A 85 -31.37 16.69 14.53
CA SER A 85 -32.00 16.35 15.81
C SER A 85 -33.50 16.14 15.59
N ARG A 86 -34.03 14.98 15.98
CA ARG A 86 -35.45 14.61 15.83
C ARG A 86 -36.43 15.53 16.57
N TRP A 87 -35.93 16.41 17.43
CA TRP A 87 -36.73 17.24 18.32
C TRP A 87 -37.33 18.48 17.64
N ASN A 88 -36.80 18.89 16.48
CA ASN A 88 -37.15 20.19 15.86
C ASN A 88 -38.24 20.09 14.76
N ASP A 89 -38.97 18.97 14.68
CA ASP A 89 -39.95 18.71 13.59
C ASP A 89 -41.43 18.81 14.06
N ASN A 90 -41.71 19.21 15.31
CA ASN A 90 -43.06 19.37 15.88
C ASN A 90 -43.34 20.83 16.31
N GLY A 91 -43.29 21.78 15.37
CA GLY A 91 -43.66 23.18 15.58
C GLY A 91 -44.67 23.62 14.53
#